data_AF-A0A7J2J5S2-F1
#
_entry.id   AF-A0A7J2J5S2-F1
#
_cell.length_a   1.000
_cell.length_b   1.000
_cell.length_c   1.000
_cell.angle_alpha   90.00
_cell.angle_beta   90.00
_cell.angle_gamma   90.00
#
_symmetry.space_group_name_H-M   'P 1'
#
loop_
_entity.id
_entity.type
_entity.pdbx_description
1 polymer ?
#
loop_
_entity_poly.entity_id
_entity_poly.type
_entity_poly.pdbx_seq_one_letter_code
_entity_poly.pdbx_strand_id
1 'polypeptide(L)'
;LAKVSPNREGKYEVLPRKSYVFSTIEEVNMPLNLLGVLFPRSTLIRSGVIIGSALVDPGYVGKLHMLMFNSSEFPFEVERGARVAQISFSKVEGISKGYSGYYQGGRVV
;
A
#
# COMPACT_ATOMS: atom_id res chain seq x y z
N LEU A 1 12.12 -4.68 10.32
CA LEU A 1 12.27 -5.21 8.93
C LEU A 1 13.55 -4.68 8.29
N ALA A 2 14.28 -5.51 7.54
CA ALA A 2 15.44 -5.04 6.77
C ALA A 2 14.97 -4.07 5.68
N LYS A 3 15.59 -2.88 5.61
CA LYS A 3 15.23 -1.88 4.60
C LYS A 3 15.86 -2.28 3.26
N VAL A 4 15.04 -2.33 2.21
CA VAL A 4 15.52 -2.47 0.84
C VAL A 4 15.78 -1.06 0.29
N SER A 5 16.96 -0.86 -0.29
CA SER A 5 17.33 0.40 -0.95
C SER A 5 17.25 0.21 -2.47
N PRO A 6 16.87 1.25 -3.22
CA PRO A 6 16.88 1.17 -4.67
C PRO A 6 18.31 1.15 -5.20
N ASN A 7 18.50 0.64 -6.42
CA ASN A 7 19.76 0.74 -7.15
C ASN A 7 20.04 2.20 -7.61
N ARG A 8 21.16 2.41 -8.33
CA ARG A 8 21.56 3.75 -8.82
C ARG A 8 20.55 4.39 -9.79
N GLU A 9 19.70 3.59 -10.43
CA GLU A 9 18.63 4.04 -11.32
C GLU A 9 17.31 4.32 -10.58
N GLY A 10 17.27 4.13 -9.26
CA GLY A 10 16.05 4.33 -8.48
C GLY A 10 15.07 3.15 -8.54
N LYS A 11 15.51 1.96 -8.95
CA LYS A 11 14.67 0.75 -9.01
C LYS A 11 14.89 -0.15 -7.80
N TYR A 12 13.79 -0.67 -7.26
CA TYR A 12 13.77 -1.72 -6.25
C TYR A 12 13.61 -3.07 -6.92
N GLU A 13 14.42 -4.04 -6.50
CA GLU A 13 14.27 -5.42 -6.93
C GLU A 13 13.41 -6.19 -5.93
N VAL A 14 12.33 -6.79 -6.42
CA VAL A 14 11.41 -7.64 -5.67
C VAL A 14 11.74 -9.08 -6.04
N LEU A 15 12.46 -9.77 -5.15
CA LEU A 15 12.97 -11.11 -5.43
C LEU A 15 11.84 -12.14 -5.59
N PRO A 16 12.06 -13.19 -6.40
CA PRO A 16 11.12 -14.29 -6.55
C PRO A 16 10.71 -14.88 -5.19
N ARG A 17 9.41 -15.15 -5.02
CA ARG A 17 8.87 -15.80 -3.81
C ARG A 17 9.18 -15.06 -2.50
N LYS A 18 9.38 -13.73 -2.56
CA LYS A 18 9.59 -12.87 -1.40
C LYS A 18 8.49 -11.82 -1.24
N SER A 19 8.27 -11.45 0.00
CA SER A 19 7.31 -10.42 0.40
C SER A 19 8.03 -9.22 0.99
N TYR A 20 7.52 -8.03 0.67
CA TYR A 20 8.02 -6.75 1.14
C TYR A 20 6.84 -5.89 1.58
N VAL A 21 7.03 -5.07 2.61
CA VAL A 21 6.09 -4.00 2.94
C VAL A 21 6.61 -2.71 2.33
N PHE A 22 5.77 -2.04 1.55
CA PHE A 22 6.10 -0.74 0.97
C PHE A 22 5.17 0.35 1.51
N SER A 23 5.71 1.55 1.60
CA SER A 23 4.97 2.76 1.99
C SER A 23 4.63 3.59 0.75
N THR A 24 3.43 4.17 0.72
CA THR A 24 3.08 5.16 -0.31
C THR A 24 3.89 6.44 -0.16
N ILE A 25 4.06 7.17 -1.27
CA ILE A 25 4.58 8.54 -1.23
C ILE A 25 3.53 9.42 -0.56
N GLU A 26 2.28 9.24 -0.97
CA GLU A 26 1.08 9.89 -0.50
C GLU A 26 0.77 9.55 0.96
N GLU A 27 0.08 10.48 1.60
CA GLU A 27 -0.52 10.35 2.92
C GLU A 27 -1.98 10.78 2.80
N VAL A 28 -2.86 10.10 3.54
CA VAL A 28 -4.29 10.41 3.57
C VAL A 28 -4.66 11.09 4.87
N ASN A 29 -5.71 11.90 4.83
CA ASN A 29 -6.40 12.44 6.00
C ASN A 29 -7.90 12.20 5.79
N MET A 30 -8.38 11.05 6.27
CA MET A 30 -9.72 10.57 6.00
C MET A 30 -10.74 11.29 6.88
N PRO A 31 -11.80 11.90 6.33
CA PRO A 31 -12.89 12.40 7.15
C PRO A 31 -13.67 11.23 7.78
N LEU A 32 -14.53 11.54 8.75
CA LEU A 32 -15.31 10.53 9.50
C LEU A 32 -16.40 9.84 8.68
N ASN A 33 -16.70 10.32 7.47
CA ASN A 33 -17.77 9.82 6.60
C ASN A 33 -17.26 9.20 5.30
N LEU A 34 -15.98 8.81 5.23
CA LEU A 34 -15.38 8.25 4.03
C LEU A 34 -14.57 7.00 4.34
N LEU A 35 -14.84 5.93 3.60
CA LEU A 35 -14.08 4.68 3.61
C LEU A 35 -13.24 4.60 2.33
N GLY A 36 -11.98 4.22 2.47
CA GLY A 36 -11.12 3.88 1.34
C GLY A 36 -10.98 2.38 1.16
N VAL A 37 -11.00 1.90 -0.08
CA VAL A 37 -10.68 0.51 -0.44
C VAL A 37 -9.49 0.52 -1.38
N LEU A 38 -8.39 -0.11 -0.97
CA LEU A 38 -7.16 -0.17 -1.75
C LEU A 38 -7.16 -1.38 -2.69
N PHE A 39 -6.91 -1.12 -3.96
CA PHE A 39 -6.77 -2.14 -4.99
C PHE A 39 -5.38 -2.09 -5.64
N PRO A 40 -4.82 -3.24 -6.06
CA PRO A 40 -3.65 -3.26 -6.93
C PRO A 40 -3.94 -2.58 -8.28
N ARG A 41 -2.87 -2.09 -8.92
CA ARG A 41 -2.88 -1.80 -10.35
C ARG A 41 -2.89 -3.10 -11.14
N SER A 42 -3.77 -3.21 -12.13
CA SER A 42 -3.94 -4.46 -12.89
C SER A 42 -2.67 -4.94 -13.61
N THR A 43 -1.74 -4.03 -13.94
CA THR A 43 -0.41 -4.38 -14.48
C THR A 43 0.35 -5.33 -13.55
N LEU A 44 0.34 -5.09 -12.23
CA LEU A 44 1.06 -5.93 -11.27
C LEU A 44 0.51 -7.36 -11.22
N ILE A 45 -0.81 -7.50 -11.27
CA ILE A 45 -1.48 -8.80 -11.29
C ILE A 45 -1.01 -9.61 -12.51
N ARG A 46 -0.91 -8.97 -13.69
CA ARG A 46 -0.44 -9.59 -14.93
C ARG A 46 1.06 -9.88 -14.94
N SER A 47 1.82 -9.22 -14.06
CA SER A 47 3.27 -9.44 -13.86
C SER A 47 3.58 -10.44 -12.75
N GLY A 48 2.59 -11.14 -12.19
CA GLY A 48 2.81 -12.08 -11.09
C GLY A 48 3.18 -11.39 -9.77
N VAL A 49 2.75 -10.14 -9.58
CA VAL A 49 2.95 -9.39 -8.35
C VAL A 49 1.61 -9.18 -7.66
N ILE A 50 1.53 -9.68 -6.43
CA ILE A 50 0.34 -9.63 -5.59
C ILE A 50 0.51 -8.48 -4.61
N ILE A 51 -0.52 -7.63 -4.51
CA ILE A 51 -0.62 -6.61 -3.47
C ILE A 51 -1.62 -7.07 -2.42
N GLY A 52 -1.14 -7.25 -1.19
CA GLY A 52 -2.00 -7.40 -0.01
C GLY A 52 -2.31 -6.02 0.55
N SER A 53 -3.59 -5.66 0.55
CA SER A 53 -4.09 -4.37 1.02
C SER A 53 -5.23 -4.55 2.02
N ALA A 54 -5.66 -3.44 2.63
CA ALA A 54 -6.77 -3.39 3.56
C ALA A 54 -7.64 -2.16 3.28
N LEU A 55 -8.70 -2.02 4.07
CA LEU A 55 -9.50 -0.80 4.10
C LEU A 55 -8.69 0.36 4.70
N VAL A 56 -9.06 1.58 4.30
CA VAL A 56 -8.62 2.82 4.95
C VAL A 56 -9.83 3.37 5.69
N ASP A 57 -9.81 3.24 7.02
CA ASP A 57 -10.93 3.58 7.88
C ASP A 57 -11.21 5.10 7.90
N PRO A 58 -12.48 5.51 8.12
CA PRO A 58 -12.80 6.91 8.39
C PRO A 58 -11.99 7.44 9.58
N GLY A 59 -11.47 8.65 9.50
CA GLY A 59 -10.61 9.24 10.55
C GLY A 59 -9.16 8.74 10.58
N TYR A 60 -8.75 7.85 9.69
CA TYR A 60 -7.34 7.49 9.54
C TYR A 60 -6.52 8.63 8.93
N VAL A 61 -5.35 8.91 9.49
CA VAL A 61 -4.38 9.89 9.00
C VAL A 61 -3.01 9.23 8.92
N GLY A 62 -2.37 9.30 7.75
CA GLY A 62 -1.00 8.79 7.60
C GLY A 62 -0.70 8.17 6.25
N LYS A 63 0.55 7.73 6.10
CA LYS A 63 1.00 6.95 4.96
C LYS A 63 0.38 5.57 4.96
N LEU A 64 0.08 5.06 3.77
CA LEU A 64 -0.48 3.74 3.58
C LEU A 64 0.66 2.73 3.40
N HIS A 65 0.51 1.58 4.04
CA HIS A 65 1.46 0.48 3.94
C HIS A 65 0.75 -0.76 3.44
N MET A 66 1.37 -1.44 2.47
CA MET A 66 0.79 -2.61 1.83
C MET A 66 1.86 -3.68 1.66
N LEU A 67 1.41 -4.93 1.58
CA LEU A 67 2.26 -6.07 1.27
C LEU A 67 2.42 -6.17 -0.25
N MET A 68 3.63 -6.34 -0.73
CA MET A 68 3.94 -6.72 -2.10
C MET A 68 4.61 -8.09 -2.06
N PHE A 69 4.04 -9.05 -2.78
CA PHE A 69 4.56 -10.39 -2.91
C PHE A 69 4.81 -10.72 -4.38
N ASN A 70 6.04 -11.09 -4.72
CA ASN A 70 6.36 -11.58 -6.06
C ASN A 70 6.05 -13.09 -6.11
N SER A 71 4.96 -13.43 -6.78
CA SER A 71 4.49 -14.80 -6.97
C SER A 71 5.03 -15.45 -8.25
N SER A 72 6.05 -14.87 -8.89
CA SER A 72 6.73 -15.44 -10.05
C SER A 72 8.07 -16.09 -9.65
N GLU A 73 8.71 -16.74 -10.62
CA GLU A 73 10.06 -17.30 -10.49
C GLU A 73 11.18 -16.31 -10.88
N PHE A 74 10.83 -15.09 -11.31
CA PHE A 74 11.77 -14.10 -11.83
C PHE A 74 11.74 -12.82 -10.99
N PRO A 75 12.86 -12.09 -10.87
CA PRO A 75 12.86 -10.80 -10.17
C PRO A 75 11.93 -9.82 -10.87
N PHE A 76 11.28 -8.96 -10.09
CA PHE A 76 10.44 -7.88 -10.59
C PHE A 76 11.00 -6.54 -10.16
N GLU A 77 11.14 -5.60 -11.10
CA GLU A 77 11.64 -4.26 -10.81
C GLU A 77 10.49 -3.27 -10.60
N VAL A 78 10.60 -2.47 -9.53
CA VAL A 78 9.68 -1.36 -9.23
C VAL A 78 10.48 -0.08 -9.18
N GLU A 79 10.16 0.86 -10.06
CA GLU A 79 10.72 2.21 -9.98
C GLU A 79 10.22 2.95 -8.74
N ARG A 80 11.10 3.72 -8.09
CA ARG A 80 10.72 4.60 -7.00
C ARG A 80 9.64 5.58 -7.47
N GLY A 81 8.50 5.58 -6.79
CA GLY A 81 7.36 6.42 -7.15
C GLY A 81 6.47 5.85 -8.25
N ALA A 82 6.72 4.60 -8.68
CA ALA A 82 5.79 3.90 -9.53
C ALA A 82 4.40 3.78 -8.87
N ARG A 83 3.35 3.94 -9.66
CA ARG A 83 1.97 3.71 -9.22
C ARG A 83 1.74 2.20 -9.09
N VAL A 84 1.60 1.74 -7.85
CA VAL A 84 1.42 0.31 -7.53
C VAL A 84 0.02 -0.04 -7.02
N ALA A 85 -0.69 0.94 -6.47
CA ALA A 85 -2.05 0.78 -5.98
C ALA A 85 -2.95 1.91 -6.48
N GLN A 86 -4.23 1.75 -6.25
CA GLN A 86 -5.27 2.75 -6.43
C GLN A 86 -6.26 2.64 -5.27
N ILE A 87 -6.92 3.74 -4.95
CA ILE A 87 -7.90 3.81 -3.86
C ILE A 87 -9.26 4.18 -4.44
N SER A 88 -10.28 3.40 -4.07
CA SER A 88 -11.69 3.73 -4.32
C SER A 88 -12.29 4.25 -3.03
N PHE A 89 -13.11 5.29 -3.11
CA PHE A 89 -13.73 5.91 -1.96
C PHE A 89 -15.24 5.69 -1.96
N SER A 90 -15.78 5.33 -0.80
CA SER A 90 -17.21 5.17 -0.56
C SER A 90 -17.64 6.05 0.60
N LYS A 91 -18.79 6.71 0.45
CA LYS A 91 -19.41 7.46 1.56
C LYS A 91 -19.91 6.48 2.61
N VAL A 92 -19.68 6.81 3.88
CA VAL A 92 -20.23 6.10 5.04
C VAL A 92 -21.38 6.91 5.60
N GLU A 93 -22.53 6.27 5.79
CA GLU A 93 -23.69 6.85 6.46
C GLU A 93 -23.70 6.49 7.96
N GLY A 94 -24.22 7.40 8.79
CA GLY A 94 -24.24 7.25 10.24
C GLY A 94 -23.02 7.85 10.94
N ILE A 95 -22.89 7.52 12.24
CA ILE A 95 -21.83 8.08 13.10
C ILE A 95 -20.62 7.15 13.09
N SER A 96 -19.47 7.65 12.63
CA SER A 96 -18.18 6.99 12.83
C SER A 96 -17.44 7.61 14.01
N LYS A 97 -16.85 6.76 14.86
CA LYS A 97 -15.96 7.21 15.94
C LYS A 97 -14.58 7.64 15.44
N GLY A 98 -14.28 7.40 14.16
CA GLY A 98 -12.95 7.59 13.60
C GLY A 98 -11.96 6.52 14.03
N TYR A 99 -10.94 6.30 13.21
CA TYR A 99 -9.87 5.37 13.50
C TYR A 99 -8.98 5.87 14.65
N SER A 100 -8.82 5.03 15.68
CA SER A 100 -7.97 5.29 16.85
C SER A 100 -7.03 4.11 17.15
N GLY A 101 -6.79 3.25 16.17
CA GLY A 101 -5.94 2.07 16.30
C GLY A 101 -4.44 2.39 16.27
N TYR A 102 -3.64 1.34 16.51
CA TYR A 102 -2.18 1.45 16.68
C TYR A 102 -1.45 2.03 15.45
N TYR A 103 -1.98 1.84 14.24
CA TYR A 103 -1.33 2.24 13.00
C TYR A 103 -1.59 3.70 12.61
N GLN A 104 -2.30 4.46 13.46
CA GLN A 104 -2.58 5.89 13.24
C GLN A 104 -1.25 6.65 13.07
N GLY A 105 -1.20 7.57 12.11
CA GLY A 105 0.03 8.26 11.70
C GLY A 105 0.96 7.44 10.79
N GLY A 106 0.51 6.29 10.26
CA GLY A 106 1.29 5.49 9.32
C GLY A 106 2.44 4.71 9.94
N ARG A 107 2.23 4.12 11.13
CA ARG A 107 3.25 3.26 11.76
C ARG A 107 3.41 1.93 11.02
N VAL A 108 4.64 1.44 10.92
CA VAL A 108 5.01 0.16 10.29
C VAL A 108 5.51 -0.82 11.35
N VAL A 109 5.15 -2.09 11.22
CA VAL A 109 5.63 -3.22 12.03
C VAL A 109 6.66 -4.06 11.27
#